data_AF-A0A355U9N6-F1
#
_entry.id   AF-A0A355U9N6-F1
#
_cell.length_a   1.000
_cell.length_b   1.000
_cell.length_c   1.000
_cell.angle_alpha   90.00
_cell.angle_beta   90.00
_cell.angle_gamma   90.00
#
_symmetry.space_group_name_H-M   'P 1'
#
loop_
_entity.id
_entity.type
_entity.pdbx_description
1 polymer ?
#
loop_
_entity_poly.entity_id
_entity_poly.type
_entity_poly.pdbx_seq_one_letter_code
_entity_poly.pdbx_strand_id
1 'polypeptide(L)'
;MKKHLKSILLGGAVLTIAACTKFDDKIYDASAVNKPDPGVVYAELRDLIDDNGWWFWAQEVPSDEIAFPIRGNDWNDGGKWRVLHQHQWTNDVDAVNSMWSHLYDGVRESNKLIDGLLPNAGDPEIDLSIAKLKTLRALFLYMLMDNYGDVPLITSFTSAPEFPFKATRKEVYDFLVNDLKTSVP
;
A
#
# COMPACT_ATOMS: atom_id res chain seq x y z
N MET A 1 33.84 64.44 -2.32
CA MET A 1 32.55 63.76 -2.64
C MET A 1 32.43 63.24 -4.08
N LYS A 2 32.87 63.95 -5.13
CA LYS A 2 32.70 63.47 -6.53
C LYS A 2 33.58 62.27 -6.97
N LYS A 3 34.70 61.98 -6.27
CA LYS A 3 35.62 60.89 -6.66
C LYS A 3 35.15 59.48 -6.25
N HIS A 4 34.35 59.35 -5.18
CA HIS A 4 33.83 58.05 -4.72
C HIS A 4 32.51 57.67 -5.39
N LEU A 5 31.78 58.63 -5.98
CA LEU A 5 30.52 58.37 -6.67
C LEU A 5 30.71 57.50 -7.92
N LYS A 6 31.82 57.67 -8.64
CA LYS A 6 32.16 56.86 -9.82
C LYS A 6 32.55 55.41 -9.46
N SER A 7 33.25 55.19 -8.35
CA SER A 7 33.58 53.84 -7.88
C SER A 7 32.37 53.08 -7.33
N ILE A 8 31.39 53.77 -6.75
CA ILE A 8 30.12 53.15 -6.29
C ILE A 8 29.24 52.76 -7.48
N LEU A 9 29.16 53.61 -8.51
CA LEU A 9 28.43 53.30 -9.75
C LEU A 9 29.06 52.13 -10.53
N LEU A 10 30.39 52.02 -10.54
CA LEU A 10 31.08 50.92 -11.21
C LEU A 10 31.00 49.59 -10.44
N GLY A 11 31.00 49.64 -9.10
CA GLY A 11 30.80 48.45 -8.26
C GLY A 11 29.37 47.90 -8.31
N GLY A 12 28.35 48.76 -8.42
CA GLY A 12 26.95 48.34 -8.56
C GLY A 12 26.65 47.65 -9.89
N ALA A 13 27.34 48.04 -10.97
CA ALA A 13 27.15 47.45 -12.30
C ALA A 13 27.75 46.04 -12.45
N VAL A 14 28.71 45.65 -11.61
CA VAL A 14 29.32 44.31 -11.63
C VAL A 14 28.45 43.28 -10.87
N LEU A 15 27.64 43.73 -9.91
CA LEU A 15 26.73 42.87 -9.14
C LEU A 15 25.46 42.47 -9.89
N THR A 16 25.07 43.19 -10.94
CA THR A 16 23.85 42.87 -11.72
C THR A 16 24.07 41.83 -12.81
N ILE A 17 25.32 41.55 -13.19
CA ILE A 17 25.65 40.59 -14.26
C ILE A 17 25.73 39.14 -13.73
N ALA A 18 25.91 38.97 -12.41
CA ALA A 18 25.92 37.66 -11.76
C ALA A 18 24.54 37.16 -11.32
N ALA A 19 23.48 37.97 -11.49
CA ALA A 19 22.13 37.66 -11.02
C ALA A 19 21.27 36.87 -12.04
N CYS A 20 21.79 36.62 -13.24
CA CYS A 20 21.09 35.85 -14.27
C CYS A 20 21.76 34.49 -14.48
N THR A 21 21.69 33.60 -13.49
CA THR A 21 21.80 32.17 -13.79
C THR A 21 20.51 31.75 -14.46
N LYS A 22 20.58 31.34 -15.73
CA LYS A 22 19.44 30.77 -16.43
C LYS A 22 19.07 29.46 -15.72
N PHE A 23 17.86 29.42 -15.18
CA PHE A 23 17.31 28.21 -14.59
C PHE A 23 16.86 27.31 -15.75
N ASP A 24 17.78 26.47 -16.24
CA ASP A 24 17.56 25.54 -17.36
C ASP A 24 17.01 24.18 -16.90
N ASP A 25 16.41 24.11 -15.70
CA ASP A 25 15.65 22.93 -15.32
C ASP A 25 14.40 22.86 -16.20
N LYS A 26 14.22 21.71 -16.86
CA LYS A 26 12.94 21.38 -17.48
C LYS A 26 11.89 21.44 -16.37
N ILE A 27 11.05 22.48 -16.38
CA ILE A 27 9.89 22.53 -15.51
C ILE A 27 8.95 21.42 -15.98
N TYR A 28 9.11 20.24 -15.38
CA TYR A 28 8.07 19.23 -15.40
C TYR A 28 6.93 19.84 -14.60
N ASP A 29 5.81 20.09 -15.28
CA ASP A 29 4.57 20.45 -14.61
C ASP A 29 4.28 19.32 -13.61
N ALA A 30 4.42 19.61 -12.31
CA ALA A 30 4.18 18.64 -11.27
C ALA A 30 2.72 18.13 -11.28
N SER A 31 1.82 18.83 -11.98
CA SER A 31 0.44 18.37 -12.22
C SER A 31 0.30 17.41 -13.41
N ALA A 32 1.30 17.34 -14.31
CA ALA A 32 1.30 16.41 -15.45
C ALA A 32 1.74 14.99 -15.07
N VAL A 33 2.55 14.86 -14.01
CA VAL A 33 2.85 13.55 -13.40
C VAL A 33 1.94 13.41 -12.19
N ASN A 34 0.76 12.81 -12.40
CA ASN A 34 -0.12 12.43 -11.31
C ASN A 34 0.60 11.35 -10.48
N LYS A 35 1.39 11.76 -9.49
CA LYS A 35 2.08 10.87 -8.54
C LYS A 35 1.00 10.33 -7.59
N PRO A 36 0.52 9.09 -7.78
CA PRO A 36 -0.53 8.57 -6.93
C PRO A 36 0.06 8.38 -5.54
N ASP A 37 -0.62 8.91 -4.54
CA ASP A 37 -0.22 8.76 -3.14
C ASP A 37 -0.40 7.30 -2.73
N PRO A 38 0.67 6.56 -2.36
CA PRO A 38 0.52 5.20 -1.84
C PRO A 38 -0.22 5.18 -0.49
N GLY A 39 -0.48 6.34 0.12
CA GLY A 39 -1.22 6.51 1.37
C GLY A 39 -2.56 5.80 1.41
N VAL A 40 -3.27 5.68 0.27
CA VAL A 40 -4.52 4.91 0.21
C VAL A 40 -4.31 3.41 0.45
N VAL A 41 -3.20 2.85 -0.04
CA VAL A 41 -2.85 1.43 0.18
C VAL A 41 -2.35 1.22 1.61
N TYR A 42 -1.58 2.17 2.15
CA TYR A 42 -1.16 2.12 3.56
C TYR A 42 -2.35 2.26 4.52
N ALA A 43 -3.40 2.99 4.14
CA ALA A 43 -4.61 3.11 4.95
C ALA A 43 -5.29 1.75 5.17
N GLU A 44 -5.26 0.86 4.17
CA GLU A 44 -5.80 -0.51 4.30
C GLU A 44 -5.08 -1.35 5.36
N LEU A 45 -3.81 -1.05 5.68
CA LEU A 45 -3.09 -1.73 6.75
C LEU A 45 -3.57 -1.31 8.14
N ARG A 46 -4.13 -0.11 8.28
CA ARG A 46 -4.50 0.47 9.57
C ARG A 46 -5.58 -0.35 10.27
N ASP A 47 -6.55 -0.84 9.50
CA ASP A 47 -7.73 -1.49 10.07
C ASP A 47 -7.43 -2.97 10.42
N LEU A 48 -6.31 -3.54 9.95
CA LEU A 48 -5.92 -4.95 10.20
C LEU A 48 -5.70 -5.31 11.67
N ILE A 49 -5.43 -4.31 12.53
CA ILE A 49 -5.18 -4.51 13.96
C ILE A 49 -6.44 -4.40 14.84
N ASP A 50 -7.61 -4.15 14.24
CA ASP A 50 -8.85 -3.93 14.97
C ASP A 50 -10.06 -4.59 14.28
N ASP A 51 -11.23 -4.46 14.90
CA ASP A 51 -12.42 -5.25 14.59
C ASP A 51 -13.31 -4.66 13.49
N ASN A 52 -12.68 -4.09 12.45
CA ASN A 52 -13.14 -4.27 11.07
C ASN A 52 -11.96 -4.20 10.10
N GLY A 53 -11.01 -5.11 10.33
CA GLY A 53 -9.90 -5.51 9.49
C GLY A 53 -9.24 -6.79 10.02
N TRP A 54 -9.64 -7.24 11.22
CA TRP A 54 -9.74 -8.62 11.75
C TRP A 54 -8.49 -9.50 11.76
N TRP A 55 -7.44 -9.14 11.02
CA TRP A 55 -6.27 -9.98 10.83
C TRP A 55 -5.58 -10.27 12.15
N PHE A 56 -5.32 -9.24 12.98
CA PHE A 56 -4.69 -9.41 14.29
C PHE A 56 -5.51 -10.32 15.20
N TRP A 57 -6.80 -10.03 15.40
CA TRP A 57 -7.65 -10.86 16.26
C TRP A 57 -7.84 -12.28 15.75
N ALA A 58 -7.84 -12.50 14.43
CA ALA A 58 -7.87 -13.83 13.84
C ALA A 58 -6.58 -14.63 14.08
N GLN A 59 -5.44 -13.98 14.31
CA GLN A 59 -4.20 -14.65 14.70
C GLN A 59 -4.16 -14.95 16.21
N GLU A 60 -4.65 -14.02 17.05
CA GLU A 60 -4.46 -14.10 18.50
C GLU A 60 -5.58 -14.81 19.25
N VAL A 61 -6.84 -14.66 18.86
CA VAL A 61 -7.96 -15.28 19.59
C VAL A 61 -7.94 -16.80 19.54
N PRO A 62 -7.57 -17.43 18.41
CA PRO A 62 -7.38 -18.88 18.35
C PRO A 62 -6.03 -19.35 18.93
N SER A 63 -5.13 -18.44 19.33
CA SER A 63 -3.86 -18.80 19.96
C SER A 63 -4.02 -19.02 21.47
N ASP A 64 -2.91 -19.32 22.15
CA ASP A 64 -2.84 -19.38 23.60
C ASP A 64 -2.49 -18.04 24.28
N GLU A 65 -2.35 -16.96 23.50
CA GLU A 65 -1.90 -15.66 24.00
C GLU A 65 -3.03 -14.78 24.55
N ILE A 66 -4.24 -14.85 23.95
CA ILE A 66 -5.37 -13.97 24.30
C ILE A 66 -6.67 -14.76 24.48
N ALA A 67 -7.47 -14.36 25.46
CA ALA A 67 -8.83 -14.87 25.65
C ALA A 67 -9.82 -13.73 25.96
N PHE A 68 -11.03 -13.86 25.42
CA PHE A 68 -12.14 -12.93 25.65
C PHE A 68 -13.23 -13.58 26.52
N PRO A 69 -13.09 -13.53 27.87
CA PRO A 69 -14.09 -14.09 28.76
C PRO A 69 -15.36 -13.24 28.80
N ILE A 70 -16.51 -13.92 28.79
CA ILE A 70 -17.81 -13.27 28.96
C ILE A 70 -17.91 -12.76 30.41
N ARG A 71 -18.16 -11.46 30.56
CA ARG A 71 -18.30 -10.80 31.86
C ARG A 71 -19.71 -10.23 31.97
N GLY A 72 -20.65 -11.05 32.46
CA GLY A 72 -22.07 -10.69 32.44
C GLY A 72 -22.58 -10.65 31.00
N ASN A 73 -23.04 -9.48 30.54
CA ASN A 73 -23.45 -9.27 29.16
C ASN A 73 -22.30 -8.81 28.25
N ASP A 74 -21.20 -8.30 28.82
CA ASP A 74 -20.07 -7.79 28.05
C ASP A 74 -19.27 -8.93 27.43
N TRP A 75 -18.72 -8.69 26.24
CA TRP A 75 -17.88 -9.61 25.46
C TRP A 75 -18.56 -10.88 24.99
N ASN A 76 -19.89 -10.98 25.11
CA ASN A 76 -20.60 -12.07 24.46
C ASN A 76 -20.60 -11.88 22.93
N ASP A 77 -20.84 -10.67 22.42
CA ASP A 77 -20.75 -10.29 20.98
C ASP A 77 -21.28 -11.35 20.00
N GLY A 78 -22.47 -11.88 20.28
CA GLY A 78 -23.09 -12.92 19.45
C GLY A 78 -22.37 -14.29 19.47
N GLY A 79 -21.40 -14.47 20.37
CA GLY A 79 -20.58 -15.66 20.53
C GLY A 79 -19.32 -15.68 19.65
N LYS A 80 -19.03 -14.62 18.89
CA LYS A 80 -17.96 -14.61 17.87
C LYS A 80 -16.59 -14.99 18.41
N TRP A 81 -16.21 -14.42 19.56
CA TRP A 81 -14.93 -14.70 20.22
C TRP A 81 -14.79 -16.15 20.66
N ARG A 82 -15.88 -16.72 21.20
CA ARG A 82 -15.90 -18.11 21.67
C ARG A 82 -15.75 -19.09 20.51
N VAL A 83 -16.44 -18.84 19.41
CA VAL A 83 -16.38 -19.68 18.20
C VAL A 83 -14.96 -19.65 17.60
N LEU A 84 -14.30 -18.48 17.60
CA LEU A 84 -12.90 -18.35 17.22
C LEU A 84 -11.98 -19.13 18.17
N HIS A 85 -12.05 -18.88 19.47
CA HIS A 85 -11.17 -19.53 20.45
C HIS A 85 -11.33 -21.06 20.50
N GLN A 86 -12.52 -21.58 20.18
CA GLN A 86 -12.79 -23.02 20.18
C GLN A 86 -12.47 -23.71 18.84
N HIS A 87 -11.98 -22.97 17.84
CA HIS A 87 -11.75 -23.49 16.49
C HIS A 87 -13.00 -24.07 15.83
N GLN A 88 -14.16 -23.44 16.07
CA GLN A 88 -15.46 -23.89 15.55
C GLN A 88 -16.06 -22.93 14.51
N TRP A 89 -15.25 -22.01 13.98
CA TRP A 89 -15.73 -21.03 13.01
C TRP A 89 -16.10 -21.67 11.67
N THR A 90 -17.12 -21.09 11.04
CA THR A 90 -17.51 -21.39 9.66
C THR A 90 -17.21 -20.17 8.79
N ASN A 91 -17.60 -20.23 7.52
CA ASN A 91 -17.52 -19.10 6.60
C ASN A 91 -18.52 -17.96 6.92
N ASP A 92 -19.36 -18.08 7.97
CA ASP A 92 -20.35 -17.05 8.34
C ASP A 92 -19.87 -16.16 9.52
N VAL A 93 -18.66 -16.38 10.04
CA VAL A 93 -18.11 -15.55 11.11
C VAL A 93 -17.48 -14.27 10.53
N ASP A 94 -17.71 -13.12 11.16
CA ASP A 94 -17.22 -11.82 10.70
C ASP A 94 -15.69 -11.80 10.51
N ALA A 95 -14.94 -12.41 11.42
CA ALA A 95 -13.50 -12.56 11.34
C ALA A 95 -13.01 -13.14 10.01
N VAL A 96 -13.72 -14.14 9.48
CA VAL A 96 -13.35 -14.81 8.23
C VAL A 96 -13.68 -13.92 7.02
N ASN A 97 -14.85 -13.28 7.02
CA ASN A 97 -15.35 -12.51 5.88
C ASN A 97 -14.75 -11.09 5.79
N SER A 98 -14.65 -10.39 6.93
CA SER A 98 -14.07 -9.06 6.99
C SER A 98 -12.57 -9.12 6.68
N MET A 99 -11.81 -10.03 7.29
CA MET A 99 -10.38 -10.18 6.97
C MET A 99 -10.16 -10.44 5.47
N TRP A 100 -10.92 -11.36 4.87
CA TRP A 100 -10.86 -11.62 3.43
C TRP A 100 -11.07 -10.36 2.61
N SER A 101 -12.12 -9.60 2.94
CA SER A 101 -12.50 -8.40 2.20
C SER A 101 -11.45 -7.30 2.31
N HIS A 102 -10.97 -7.01 3.53
CA HIS A 102 -9.96 -5.99 3.77
C HIS A 102 -8.61 -6.31 3.12
N LEU A 103 -8.19 -7.58 3.17
CA LEU A 103 -6.97 -7.99 2.49
C LEU A 103 -7.09 -7.85 0.96
N TYR A 104 -8.25 -8.17 0.37
CA TYR A 104 -8.48 -7.96 -1.06
C TYR A 104 -8.63 -6.48 -1.45
N ASP A 105 -9.14 -5.62 -0.56
CA ASP A 105 -9.16 -4.18 -0.76
C ASP A 105 -7.74 -3.62 -0.90
N GLY A 106 -6.81 -4.08 -0.06
CA GLY A 106 -5.38 -3.79 -0.19
C GLY A 106 -4.78 -4.23 -1.53
N VAL A 107 -5.12 -5.43 -2.00
CA VAL A 107 -4.71 -5.92 -3.34
C VAL A 107 -5.32 -5.07 -4.46
N ARG A 108 -6.61 -4.73 -4.36
CA ARG A 108 -7.36 -3.93 -5.34
C ARG A 108 -6.77 -2.54 -5.48
N GLU A 109 -6.56 -1.81 -4.39
CA GLU A 109 -6.01 -0.46 -4.43
C GLU A 109 -4.55 -0.48 -4.92
N SER A 110 -3.76 -1.48 -4.53
CA SER A 110 -2.41 -1.65 -5.07
C SER A 110 -2.42 -1.82 -6.59
N ASN A 111 -3.26 -2.73 -7.10
CA ASN A 111 -3.38 -2.97 -8.55
C ASN A 111 -3.85 -1.73 -9.30
N LYS A 112 -4.81 -0.99 -8.76
CA LYS A 112 -5.35 0.22 -9.37
C LYS A 112 -4.28 1.31 -9.53
N LEU A 113 -3.46 1.52 -8.50
CA LEU A 113 -2.38 2.50 -8.57
C LEU A 113 -1.24 2.04 -9.48
N ILE A 114 -0.90 0.74 -9.47
CA ILE A 114 0.11 0.17 -10.38
C ILE A 114 -0.35 0.36 -11.83
N ASP A 115 -1.57 -0.03 -12.17
CA ASP A 115 -2.13 0.11 -13.52
C ASP A 115 -2.09 1.57 -14.00
N GLY A 116 -2.35 2.53 -13.11
CA GLY A 116 -2.29 3.96 -13.43
C GLY A 116 -0.87 4.49 -13.66
N LEU A 117 0.14 3.87 -13.06
CA LEU A 117 1.56 4.29 -13.18
C LEU A 117 2.29 3.62 -14.33
N LEU A 118 1.93 2.38 -14.68
CA LEU A 118 2.59 1.60 -15.72
C LEU A 118 2.79 2.33 -17.06
N PRO A 119 1.86 3.17 -17.57
CA PRO A 119 2.08 3.92 -18.81
C PRO A 119 3.28 4.88 -18.78
N ASN A 120 3.71 5.29 -17.58
CA ASN A 120 4.83 6.21 -17.36
C ASN A 120 6.08 5.49 -16.79
N ALA A 121 6.12 4.15 -16.83
CA ALA A 121 7.28 3.38 -16.37
C ALA A 121 8.56 3.74 -17.14
N GLY A 122 9.71 3.58 -16.49
CA GLY A 122 11.03 3.97 -16.99
C GLY A 122 11.53 5.32 -16.46
N ASP A 123 10.66 6.11 -15.82
CA ASP A 123 11.09 7.21 -14.96
C ASP A 123 11.49 6.67 -13.57
N PRO A 124 12.68 7.03 -13.04
CA PRO A 124 13.18 6.48 -11.78
C PRO A 124 12.26 6.71 -10.56
N GLU A 125 11.54 7.84 -10.50
CA GLU A 125 10.63 8.12 -9.38
C GLU A 125 9.34 7.31 -9.50
N ILE A 126 8.86 7.11 -10.72
CA ILE A 126 7.66 6.31 -11.01
C ILE A 126 7.96 4.83 -10.78
N ASP A 127 9.10 4.33 -11.26
CA ASP A 127 9.53 2.95 -11.05
C ASP A 127 9.70 2.63 -9.56
N LEU A 128 10.26 3.56 -8.79
CA LEU A 128 10.32 3.44 -7.33
C LEU A 128 8.92 3.39 -6.69
N SER A 129 7.96 4.16 -7.21
CA SER A 129 6.58 4.14 -6.72
C SER A 129 5.87 2.82 -7.05
N ILE A 130 6.06 2.29 -8.26
CA ILE A 130 5.57 0.97 -8.66
C ILE A 130 6.17 -0.13 -7.77
N ALA A 131 7.47 -0.08 -7.49
CA ALA A 131 8.15 -1.03 -6.63
C ALA A 131 7.58 -1.04 -5.19
N LYS A 132 7.29 0.13 -4.63
CA LYS A 132 6.62 0.25 -3.31
C LYS A 132 5.22 -0.37 -3.33
N LEU A 133 4.43 -0.10 -4.37
CA LEU A 133 3.06 -0.64 -4.49
C LEU A 133 3.06 -2.17 -4.69
N LYS A 134 4.00 -2.70 -5.48
CA LYS A 134 4.20 -4.15 -5.62
C LYS A 134 4.57 -4.81 -4.28
N THR A 135 5.41 -4.15 -3.50
CA THR A 135 5.77 -4.61 -2.15
C THR A 135 4.55 -4.68 -1.23
N LEU A 136 3.69 -3.66 -1.25
CA LEU A 136 2.44 -3.66 -0.49
C LEU A 136 1.47 -4.75 -0.97
N ARG A 137 1.27 -4.89 -2.29
CA ARG A 137 0.48 -5.98 -2.87
C ARG A 137 0.98 -7.35 -2.42
N ALA A 138 2.30 -7.55 -2.45
CA ALA A 138 2.92 -8.80 -2.02
C ALA A 138 2.64 -9.11 -0.54
N LEU A 139 2.61 -8.09 0.33
CA LEU A 139 2.24 -8.25 1.74
C LEU A 139 0.77 -8.69 1.91
N PHE A 140 -0.17 -8.06 1.20
CA PHE A 140 -1.58 -8.47 1.25
C PHE A 140 -1.79 -9.88 0.69
N LEU A 141 -1.13 -10.22 -0.43
CA LEU A 141 -1.16 -11.57 -1.00
C LEU A 141 -0.54 -12.60 -0.06
N TYR A 142 0.53 -12.25 0.66
CA TYR A 142 1.11 -13.10 1.70
C TYR A 142 0.09 -13.40 2.81
N MET A 143 -0.58 -12.38 3.34
CA MET A 143 -1.59 -12.56 4.38
C MET A 143 -2.79 -13.39 3.90
N LEU A 144 -3.26 -13.17 2.66
CA LEU A 144 -4.31 -13.98 2.04
C LEU A 144 -3.88 -15.44 1.89
N MET A 145 -2.70 -15.66 1.30
CA MET A 145 -2.13 -16.98 1.10
C MET A 145 -1.99 -17.70 2.44
N ASP A 146 -1.50 -17.02 3.47
CA ASP A 146 -1.23 -17.62 4.77
C ASP A 146 -2.51 -18.07 5.48
N ASN A 147 -3.55 -17.21 5.49
CA ASN A 147 -4.82 -17.47 6.17
C ASN A 147 -5.77 -18.38 5.39
N TYR A 148 -5.76 -18.34 4.05
CA TYR A 148 -6.77 -19.01 3.22
C TYR A 148 -6.19 -20.07 2.26
N GLY A 149 -4.87 -20.13 2.10
CA GLY A 149 -4.21 -21.08 1.21
C GLY A 149 -4.32 -20.67 -0.26
N ASP A 150 -5.19 -21.37 -1.00
CA ASP A 150 -5.42 -21.11 -2.42
C ASP A 150 -6.41 -19.94 -2.58
N VAL A 151 -5.99 -18.89 -3.28
CA VAL A 151 -6.75 -17.64 -3.40
C VAL A 151 -6.75 -17.11 -4.84
N PRO A 152 -7.79 -16.37 -5.26
CA PRO A 152 -7.76 -15.65 -6.53
C PRO A 152 -6.54 -14.73 -6.68
N LEU A 153 -5.71 -14.98 -7.69
CA LEU A 153 -4.54 -14.15 -8.00
C LEU A 153 -4.91 -13.09 -9.03
N ILE A 154 -5.31 -11.91 -8.55
CA ILE A 154 -5.69 -10.76 -9.39
C ILE A 154 -4.53 -9.75 -9.38
N THR A 155 -3.98 -9.44 -10.55
CA THR A 155 -2.74 -8.64 -10.69
C THR A 155 -2.92 -7.32 -11.42
N SER A 156 -4.13 -7.02 -11.87
CA SER A 156 -4.52 -5.79 -12.55
C SER A 156 -5.94 -5.42 -12.13
N PHE A 157 -6.20 -4.12 -12.00
CA PHE A 157 -7.53 -3.58 -11.70
C PHE A 157 -8.35 -3.42 -12.98
N THR A 158 -7.71 -2.96 -14.06
CA THR A 158 -8.35 -2.68 -15.34
C THR A 158 -8.63 -3.93 -16.16
N SER A 159 -7.81 -4.97 -15.99
CA SER A 159 -7.91 -6.25 -16.71
C SER A 159 -8.33 -7.41 -15.80
N ALA A 160 -8.97 -7.13 -14.65
CA ALA A 160 -9.46 -8.16 -13.75
C ALA A 160 -10.59 -8.97 -14.42
N PRO A 161 -10.57 -10.32 -14.36
CA PRO A 161 -11.67 -11.12 -14.84
C PRO A 161 -12.90 -10.96 -13.93
N GLU A 162 -14.10 -10.97 -14.51
CA GLU A 162 -15.36 -10.88 -13.76
C GLU A 162 -15.52 -12.03 -12.75
N PHE A 163 -15.07 -13.24 -13.13
CA PHE A 163 -15.08 -14.43 -12.28
C PHE A 163 -13.66 -15.01 -12.19
N PRO A 164 -12.85 -14.59 -11.21
CA PRO A 164 -11.49 -15.09 -11.06
C PRO A 164 -11.47 -16.52 -10.53
N PHE A 165 -10.52 -17.32 -11.00
CA PHE A 165 -10.25 -18.65 -10.46
C PHE A 165 -9.18 -18.58 -9.38
N LYS A 166 -9.21 -19.55 -8.45
CA LYS A 166 -8.17 -19.67 -7.42
C LYS A 166 -6.85 -20.09 -8.05
N ALA A 167 -5.79 -19.40 -7.69
CA ALA A 167 -4.42 -19.86 -7.89
C ALA A 167 -4.01 -20.71 -6.68
N THR A 168 -3.13 -21.67 -6.90
CA THR A 168 -2.57 -22.49 -5.83
C THR A 168 -1.68 -21.65 -4.90
N ARG A 169 -1.54 -22.06 -3.63
CA ARG A 169 -0.62 -21.42 -2.66
C ARG A 169 0.79 -21.24 -3.24
N LYS A 170 1.26 -22.21 -4.03
CA LYS A 170 2.57 -22.16 -4.69
C LYS A 170 2.63 -21.04 -5.75
N GLU A 171 1.62 -20.93 -6.60
CA GLU A 171 1.59 -19.88 -7.64
C GLU A 171 1.53 -18.48 -7.02
N VAL A 172 0.75 -18.30 -5.96
CA VAL A 172 0.69 -17.04 -5.22
C VAL A 172 2.03 -16.71 -4.57
N TYR A 173 2.68 -17.70 -3.94
CA TYR A 173 4.02 -17.54 -3.36
C TYR A 173 5.07 -17.16 -4.41
N ASP A 174 5.12 -17.88 -5.52
CA ASP A 174 6.09 -17.61 -6.59
C ASP A 174 5.89 -16.20 -7.15
N PHE A 175 4.63 -15.77 -7.32
CA PHE A 175 4.27 -14.43 -7.78
C PHE A 175 4.74 -13.34 -6.81
N LEU A 176 4.36 -13.42 -5.53
CA LEU A 176 4.69 -12.37 -4.55
C LEU A 176 6.21 -12.27 -4.33
N VAL A 177 6.94 -13.39 -4.35
CA VAL A 177 8.40 -13.40 -4.22
C VAL A 177 9.06 -12.75 -5.44
N ASN A 178 8.53 -12.99 -6.64
CA ASN A 178 9.00 -12.33 -7.84
C ASN A 178 8.75 -10.82 -7.80
N ASP A 179 7.56 -10.39 -7.38
CA ASP A 179 7.23 -8.98 -7.17
C ASP A 179 8.22 -8.31 -6.21
N LEU A 180 8.53 -8.95 -5.07
CA LEU A 180 9.50 -8.44 -4.12
C LEU A 180 10.92 -8.38 -4.72
N LYS A 181 11.40 -9.46 -5.34
CA LYS A 181 12.75 -9.51 -5.94
C LYS A 181 12.95 -8.46 -7.03
N THR A 182 11.91 -8.18 -7.82
CA THR A 182 11.96 -7.15 -8.88
C THR A 182 11.77 -5.73 -8.35
N SER A 183 11.39 -5.58 -7.08
CA SER A 183 11.16 -4.28 -6.43
C SER A 183 12.31 -3.87 -5.49
N VAL A 184 13.28 -4.75 -5.24
CA VAL A 184 14.51 -4.43 -4.49
C VAL A 184 15.46 -3.62 -5.38
N PRO A 185 16.14 -2.58 -4.85
CA PRO A 185 17.12 -1.77 -5.59
C PRO A 185 18.33 -2.54 -6.13
#